data_AF-A0A975IU00-F1
#
_entry.id   AF-A0A975IU00-F1
#
_cell.length_a   1.000
_cell.length_b   1.000
_cell.length_c   1.000
_cell.angle_alpha   90.00
_cell.angle_beta   90.00
_cell.angle_gamma   90.00
#
_symmetry.space_group_name_H-M   'P 1'
#
loop_
_entity.id
_entity.type
_entity.pdbx_description
1 polymer ?
#
loop_
_entity_poly.entity_id
_entity_poly.type
_entity_poly.pdbx_seq_one_letter_code
_entity_poly.pdbx_strand_id
1 'polypeptide(L)'
;MRTLDALGKVDPILRHWRLADYEAMRSVPLAQARARISQLVQFGVATDDFGDPEPEDGYQVNATNTPQELETDHAEMFGFGVKAGSRGDNRAQFEAGFMMTLPKPSIVTFPIYRGALLAMIADWPSDWANAYAFDMTYSKTSPVPGAAPVPYTIFHMPWMSYLPAAKAEGLVVPPPITAEKTPDGGLLMIATTDRLDPTNPDHLERARVLSRIMVDRTGLE
;
A
#
# COMPACT_ATOMS: atom_id res chain seq x y z
N MET A 1 -0.33 -2.87 15.02
CA MET A 1 -0.49 -1.63 15.82
C MET A 1 0.64 -0.63 15.63
N ARG A 2 1.92 -1.04 15.72
CA ARG A 2 3.07 -0.12 15.52
C ARG A 2 2.99 0.68 14.21
N THR A 3 2.55 0.06 13.12
CA THR A 3 2.46 0.74 11.82
C THR A 3 1.46 1.88 11.84
N LEU A 4 0.31 1.71 12.50
CA LEU A 4 -0.69 2.79 12.64
C LEU A 4 -0.14 3.95 13.49
N ASP A 5 0.67 3.65 14.52
CA ASP A 5 1.36 4.69 15.30
C ASP A 5 2.41 5.43 14.46
N ALA A 6 3.13 4.72 13.61
CA ALA A 6 4.12 5.30 12.70
C ALA A 6 3.44 6.17 11.64
N LEU A 7 2.32 5.72 11.05
CA LEU A 7 1.51 6.48 10.10
C LEU A 7 1.01 7.80 10.72
N GLY A 8 0.55 7.79 11.97
CA GLY A 8 0.12 9.00 12.67
C GLY A 8 1.22 10.05 12.90
N LYS A 9 2.49 9.68 12.72
CA LYS A 9 3.65 10.59 12.77
C LYS A 9 4.03 11.15 11.40
N VAL A 10 3.56 10.54 10.30
CA VAL A 10 3.85 10.97 8.92
C VAL A 10 3.13 12.28 8.62
N ASP A 11 1.83 12.33 8.89
CA ASP A 11 1.00 13.50 8.63
C ASP A 11 -0.15 13.59 9.65
N PRO A 12 -0.55 14.79 10.11
CA PRO A 12 -1.72 14.96 10.98
C PRO A 12 -3.00 14.27 10.50
N ILE A 13 -3.25 14.18 9.19
CA ILE A 13 -4.44 13.51 8.64
C ILE A 13 -4.49 12.01 8.99
N LEU A 14 -3.33 11.40 9.25
CA LEU A 14 -3.20 9.97 9.55
C LEU A 14 -3.26 9.65 11.06
N ARG A 15 -3.72 10.56 11.93
CA ARG A 15 -3.70 10.36 13.38
C ARG A 15 -4.90 9.58 13.94
N HIS A 16 -6.00 9.53 13.21
CA HIS A 16 -7.31 9.12 13.77
C HIS A 16 -7.73 7.71 13.32
N TRP A 17 -6.85 6.74 13.48
CA TRP A 17 -7.13 5.35 13.11
C TRP A 17 -8.21 4.68 13.98
N ARG A 18 -9.05 3.90 13.31
CA ARG A 18 -10.07 3.03 13.89
C ARG A 18 -9.95 1.65 13.25
N LEU A 19 -9.96 0.60 14.07
CA LEU A 19 -9.92 -0.78 13.57
C LEU A 19 -11.33 -1.29 13.33
N ALA A 20 -11.51 -2.13 12.32
CA ALA A 20 -12.73 -2.90 12.12
C ALA A 20 -12.94 -3.88 13.28
N ASP A 21 -14.16 -3.90 13.80
CA ASP A 21 -14.68 -4.84 14.79
C ASP A 21 -15.82 -5.60 14.11
N TYR A 22 -15.45 -6.75 13.50
CA TYR A 22 -16.35 -7.53 12.66
C TYR A 22 -17.49 -8.18 13.45
N GLU A 23 -17.24 -8.58 14.69
CA GLU A 23 -18.27 -9.12 15.58
C GLU A 23 -19.37 -8.09 15.85
N ALA A 24 -18.98 -6.86 16.19
CA ALA A 24 -19.93 -5.79 16.50
C ALA A 24 -20.34 -4.95 15.29
N MET A 25 -19.89 -5.30 14.08
CA MET A 25 -20.15 -4.59 12.82
C MET A 25 -19.90 -3.07 12.91
N ARG A 26 -18.76 -2.68 13.50
CA ARG A 26 -18.41 -1.27 13.73
C ARG A 26 -16.91 -1.03 13.61
N SER A 27 -16.49 0.23 13.77
CA SER A 27 -15.08 0.58 13.93
C SER A 27 -14.80 1.10 15.34
N VAL A 28 -13.67 0.67 15.93
CA VAL A 28 -13.25 1.05 17.29
C VAL A 28 -11.98 1.90 17.23
N PRO A 29 -11.86 3.00 18.00
CA PRO A 29 -10.64 3.82 18.03
C PRO A 29 -9.40 3.00 18.37
N LEU A 30 -8.26 3.33 17.76
CA LEU A 30 -7.00 2.60 17.94
C LEU A 30 -6.63 2.37 19.42
N ALA A 31 -6.85 3.36 20.28
CA ALA A 31 -6.58 3.25 21.72
C ALA A 31 -7.42 2.15 22.40
N GLN A 32 -8.70 2.03 22.05
CA GLN A 32 -9.58 0.98 22.58
C GLN A 32 -9.25 -0.38 21.97
N ALA A 33 -8.92 -0.41 20.67
CA ALA A 33 -8.56 -1.62 19.95
C ALA A 33 -7.31 -2.30 20.54
N ARG A 34 -6.35 -1.55 21.08
CA ARG A 34 -5.13 -2.12 21.72
C ARG A 34 -5.44 -3.11 22.83
N ALA A 35 -6.44 -2.81 23.67
CA ALA A 35 -6.79 -3.65 24.80
C ALA A 35 -7.43 -5.00 24.38
N ARG A 36 -7.87 -5.11 23.13
CA ARG A 36 -8.59 -6.28 22.60
C ARG A 36 -8.04 -6.77 21.26
N ILE A 37 -6.80 -6.43 20.92
CA ILE A 37 -6.26 -6.69 19.57
C ILE A 37 -6.28 -8.19 19.22
N SER A 38 -6.03 -9.06 20.19
CA SER A 38 -6.12 -10.52 19.99
C SER A 38 -7.52 -10.97 19.61
N GLN A 39 -8.57 -10.39 20.20
CA GLN A 39 -9.97 -10.69 19.85
C GLN A 39 -10.28 -10.19 18.44
N LEU A 40 -9.88 -8.96 18.10
CA LEU A 40 -10.08 -8.41 16.76
C LEU A 40 -9.37 -9.24 15.68
N VAL A 41 -8.17 -9.74 15.96
CA VAL A 41 -7.45 -10.67 15.07
C VAL A 41 -8.19 -11.99 14.94
N GLN A 42 -8.71 -12.55 16.04
CA GLN A 42 -9.46 -13.80 16.03
C GLN A 42 -10.71 -13.72 15.13
N PHE A 43 -11.44 -12.61 15.17
CA PHE A 43 -12.58 -12.38 14.25
C PHE A 43 -12.17 -12.12 12.80
N GLY A 44 -10.90 -11.82 12.56
CA GLY A 44 -10.34 -11.66 11.22
C GLY A 44 -9.82 -12.96 10.62
N VAL A 45 -9.82 -14.08 11.35
CA VAL A 45 -9.37 -15.39 10.85
C VAL A 45 -10.36 -15.89 9.80
N ALA A 46 -9.86 -16.28 8.63
CA ALA A 46 -10.66 -16.95 7.62
C ALA A 46 -11.05 -18.34 8.14
N THR A 47 -12.33 -18.69 7.98
CA THR A 47 -12.88 -19.98 8.40
C THR A 47 -13.68 -20.61 7.28
N ASP A 48 -13.64 -21.94 7.19
CA ASP A 48 -14.46 -22.70 6.26
C ASP A 48 -15.94 -22.78 6.70
N ASP A 49 -16.75 -23.53 5.94
CA ASP A 49 -18.17 -23.74 6.21
C ASP A 49 -18.46 -24.46 7.55
N PHE A 50 -17.44 -25.04 8.18
CA PHE A 50 -17.53 -25.71 9.49
C PHE A 50 -17.03 -24.83 10.65
N GLY A 51 -16.51 -23.64 10.33
CA GLY A 51 -15.93 -22.72 11.31
C GLY A 51 -14.49 -23.06 11.69
N ASP A 52 -13.84 -23.99 10.99
CA ASP A 52 -12.44 -24.32 11.19
C ASP A 52 -11.55 -23.29 10.47
N PRO A 53 -10.38 -22.90 11.03
CA PRO A 53 -9.48 -21.95 10.37
C PRO A 53 -9.01 -22.44 9.01
N GLU A 54 -9.02 -21.57 8.00
CA GLU A 54 -8.56 -21.83 6.64
C GLU A 54 -7.12 -21.30 6.44
N PRO A 55 -6.09 -22.16 6.47
CA PRO A 55 -4.69 -21.71 6.44
C PRO A 55 -4.28 -21.09 5.10
N GLU A 56 -5.05 -21.32 4.04
CA GLU A 56 -4.79 -20.72 2.73
C GLU A 56 -5.04 -19.21 2.74
N ASP A 57 -5.97 -18.73 3.57
CA ASP A 57 -6.35 -17.31 3.65
C ASP A 57 -5.85 -16.59 4.90
N GLY A 58 -5.54 -17.32 5.97
CA GLY A 58 -4.94 -16.75 7.18
C GLY A 58 -5.91 -15.83 7.93
N TYR A 59 -5.47 -14.62 8.26
CA TYR A 59 -6.32 -13.62 8.92
C TYR A 59 -6.16 -12.22 8.32
N GLN A 60 -7.20 -11.40 8.45
CA GLN A 60 -7.22 -10.02 8.02
C GLN A 60 -7.57 -9.03 9.14
N VAL A 61 -6.83 -7.93 9.22
CA VAL A 61 -7.17 -6.79 10.08
C VAL A 61 -7.19 -5.52 9.24
N ASN A 62 -8.28 -4.77 9.32
CA ASN A 62 -8.41 -3.50 8.61
C ASN A 62 -8.59 -2.33 9.58
N ALA A 63 -8.10 -1.17 9.17
CA ALA A 63 -8.26 0.09 9.84
C ALA A 63 -8.56 1.20 8.84
N THR A 64 -9.35 2.19 9.27
CA THR A 64 -9.58 3.42 8.52
C THR A 64 -9.27 4.62 9.40
N ASN A 65 -8.87 5.75 8.82
CA ASN A 65 -8.60 6.98 9.58
C ASN A 65 -9.81 7.93 9.65
N THR A 66 -11.03 7.44 9.35
CA THR A 66 -12.23 8.29 9.26
C THR A 66 -12.72 8.75 10.63
N PRO A 67 -13.03 10.05 10.81
CA PRO A 67 -13.80 10.53 11.94
C PRO A 67 -15.19 9.89 11.95
N GLN A 68 -15.64 9.41 13.12
CA GLN A 68 -16.93 8.72 13.29
C GLN A 68 -18.16 9.56 12.90
N GLU A 69 -18.00 10.88 12.80
CA GLU A 69 -19.07 11.85 12.59
C GLU A 69 -19.26 12.25 11.11
N LEU A 70 -18.38 11.79 10.21
CA LEU A 70 -18.47 12.12 8.78
C LEU A 70 -19.06 10.95 8.00
N GLU A 71 -20.38 10.96 7.82
CA GLU A 71 -21.08 10.08 6.89
C GLU A 71 -20.75 10.34 5.40
N THR A 72 -19.93 11.34 5.04
CA THR A 72 -20.10 11.93 3.70
C THR A 72 -18.86 12.34 2.90
N ASP A 73 -17.62 12.00 3.28
CA ASP A 73 -16.51 12.19 2.34
C ASP A 73 -15.41 11.12 2.42
N HIS A 74 -15.68 9.97 1.79
CA HIS A 74 -14.70 8.90 1.62
C HIS A 74 -13.49 9.32 0.77
N ALA A 75 -13.50 10.49 0.10
CA ALA A 75 -12.38 10.94 -0.71
C ALA A 75 -11.18 11.43 0.14
N GLU A 76 -11.38 11.74 1.42
CA GLU A 76 -10.28 12.08 2.36
C GLU A 76 -9.88 10.92 3.27
N MET A 77 -10.47 9.75 3.06
CA MET A 77 -10.20 8.56 3.86
C MET A 77 -8.90 7.89 3.44
N PHE A 78 -8.24 7.28 4.41
CA PHE A 78 -7.18 6.31 4.21
C PHE A 78 -7.58 4.97 4.85
N GLY A 79 -7.27 3.90 4.13
CA GLY A 79 -7.36 2.52 4.59
C GLY A 79 -5.97 1.97 4.91
N PHE A 80 -5.89 1.14 5.93
CA PHE A 80 -4.75 0.27 6.17
C PHE A 80 -5.23 -1.14 6.46
N GLY A 81 -4.80 -2.10 5.65
CA GLY A 81 -5.16 -3.50 5.78
C GLY A 81 -3.94 -4.39 5.92
N VAL A 82 -4.05 -5.46 6.68
CA VAL A 82 -3.05 -6.53 6.75
C VAL A 82 -3.77 -7.85 6.51
N LYS A 83 -3.30 -8.62 5.54
CA LYS A 83 -3.59 -10.05 5.39
C LYS A 83 -2.31 -10.81 5.74
N ALA A 84 -2.37 -11.70 6.72
CA ALA A 84 -1.21 -12.41 7.23
C ALA A 84 -1.56 -13.85 7.66
N GLY A 85 -0.55 -14.71 7.74
CA GLY A 85 -0.73 -16.12 8.11
C GLY A 85 -1.30 -17.00 7.00
N SER A 86 -1.46 -16.46 5.79
CA SER A 86 -1.85 -17.23 4.61
C SER A 86 -0.64 -17.98 4.03
N ARG A 87 -0.87 -19.02 3.23
CA ARG A 87 0.23 -19.74 2.55
C ARG A 87 0.82 -18.99 1.36
N GLY A 88 0.05 -18.07 0.75
CA GLY A 88 0.47 -17.38 -0.48
C GLY A 88 0.34 -15.86 -0.46
N ASP A 89 -0.81 -15.34 -0.02
CA ASP A 89 -1.15 -13.92 -0.14
C ASP A 89 -1.00 -13.20 1.21
N ASN A 90 0.24 -12.92 1.60
CA ASN A 90 0.55 -12.12 2.78
C ASN A 90 0.90 -10.70 2.33
N ARG A 91 0.16 -9.70 2.81
CA ARG A 91 0.38 -8.30 2.42
C ARG A 91 -0.08 -7.31 3.48
N ALA A 92 0.59 -6.17 3.52
CA ALA A 92 0.10 -4.96 4.15
C ALA A 92 -0.20 -3.93 3.05
N GLN A 93 -1.35 -3.28 3.14
CA GLN A 93 -1.84 -2.34 2.14
C GLN A 93 -2.20 -1.02 2.82
N PHE A 94 -1.77 0.08 2.21
CA PHE A 94 -2.17 1.43 2.57
C PHE A 94 -2.76 2.09 1.33
N GLU A 95 -3.95 2.66 1.46
CA GLU A 95 -4.67 3.25 0.33
C GLU A 95 -5.35 4.56 0.74
N ALA A 96 -5.49 5.46 -0.23
CA ALA A 96 -6.30 6.66 -0.11
C ALA A 96 -7.58 6.47 -0.91
N GLY A 97 -8.70 6.94 -0.36
CA GLY A 97 -10.04 6.74 -0.92
C GLY A 97 -10.68 5.44 -0.43
N PHE A 98 -11.67 4.98 -1.20
CA PHE A 98 -12.35 3.70 -0.98
C PHE A 98 -12.70 3.08 -2.34
N MET A 99 -13.09 1.80 -2.36
CA MET A 99 -13.41 1.03 -3.58
C MET A 99 -14.30 1.79 -4.59
N MET A 100 -15.21 2.64 -4.10
CA MET A 100 -16.17 3.40 -4.91
C MET A 100 -15.94 4.92 -4.88
N THR A 101 -14.85 5.39 -4.27
CA THR A 101 -14.60 6.83 -4.10
C THR A 101 -13.14 7.14 -4.37
N LEU A 102 -12.90 7.92 -5.43
CA LEU A 102 -11.58 8.42 -5.75
C LEU A 102 -11.06 9.31 -4.62
N PRO A 103 -9.79 9.17 -4.22
CA PRO A 103 -9.20 10.05 -3.23
C PRO A 103 -9.13 11.48 -3.76
N LYS A 104 -9.24 12.45 -2.85
CA LYS A 104 -9.01 13.84 -3.21
C LYS A 104 -7.55 14.00 -3.66
N PRO A 105 -7.33 14.68 -4.81
CA PRO A 105 -6.04 15.19 -5.23
C PRO A 105 -5.09 15.69 -4.13
N SER A 106 -5.61 16.39 -3.14
CA SER A 106 -4.86 17.05 -2.07
C SER A 106 -4.25 16.10 -1.04
N ILE A 107 -4.80 14.89 -0.90
CA ILE A 107 -4.31 13.89 0.08
C ILE A 107 -3.35 12.87 -0.56
N VAL A 108 -3.31 12.82 -1.90
CA VAL A 108 -2.37 11.97 -2.66
C VAL A 108 -1.09 12.74 -2.91
N THR A 109 -0.20 12.76 -1.90
CA THR A 109 1.05 13.53 -1.95
C THR A 109 2.27 12.65 -1.74
N PHE A 110 3.39 13.06 -2.31
CA PHE A 110 4.66 12.35 -2.18
C PHE A 110 5.08 12.16 -0.71
N PRO A 111 5.05 13.18 0.17
CA PRO A 111 5.44 13.01 1.57
C PRO A 111 4.59 11.98 2.32
N ILE A 112 3.27 11.96 2.10
CA ILE A 112 2.36 11.00 2.73
C ILE A 112 2.69 9.58 2.29
N TYR A 113 2.75 9.33 0.98
CA TYR A 113 2.98 7.98 0.45
C TYR A 113 4.40 7.48 0.72
N ARG A 114 5.42 8.35 0.65
CA ARG A 114 6.79 7.99 1.03
C ARG A 114 6.86 7.64 2.50
N GLY A 115 6.28 8.48 3.37
CA GLY A 115 6.25 8.24 4.81
C GLY A 115 5.51 6.95 5.17
N ALA A 116 4.37 6.69 4.52
CA ALA A 116 3.59 5.47 4.72
C ALA A 116 4.36 4.23 4.28
N LEU A 117 4.96 4.24 3.07
CA LEU A 117 5.77 3.14 2.56
C LEU A 117 6.93 2.83 3.51
N LEU A 118 7.67 3.86 3.96
CA LEU A 118 8.78 3.72 4.90
C LEU A 118 8.35 3.20 6.27
N ALA A 119 7.19 3.65 6.78
CA ALA A 119 6.62 3.15 8.02
C ALA A 119 6.23 1.67 7.91
N MET A 120 5.69 1.25 6.77
CA MET A 120 5.31 -0.13 6.51
C MET A 120 6.53 -1.04 6.44
N ILE A 121 7.55 -0.71 5.63
CA ILE A 121 8.75 -1.57 5.51
C ILE A 121 9.55 -1.68 6.82
N ALA A 122 9.45 -0.67 7.70
CA ALA A 122 10.13 -0.71 8.99
C ALA A 122 9.49 -1.70 9.98
N ASP A 123 8.18 -1.93 9.85
CA ASP A 123 7.42 -2.80 10.74
C ASP A 123 7.18 -4.20 10.18
N TRP A 124 7.17 -4.33 8.85
CA TRP A 124 6.87 -5.55 8.13
C TRP A 124 8.08 -5.97 7.30
N PRO A 125 8.73 -7.11 7.62
CA PRO A 125 9.79 -7.64 6.78
C PRO A 125 9.18 -8.02 5.43
N SER A 126 9.40 -7.19 4.42
CA SER A 126 8.80 -7.37 3.11
C SER A 126 9.85 -7.71 2.07
N ASP A 127 9.48 -8.62 1.17
CA ASP A 127 10.30 -9.01 0.04
C ASP A 127 10.42 -7.91 -1.03
N TRP A 128 9.49 -6.96 -1.00
CA TRP A 128 9.42 -5.76 -1.83
C TRP A 128 8.29 -4.88 -1.29
N ALA A 129 8.24 -3.59 -1.65
CA ALA A 129 7.06 -2.77 -1.42
C ALA A 129 6.86 -1.78 -2.56
N ASN A 130 5.62 -1.39 -2.85
CA ASN A 130 5.31 -0.42 -3.89
C ASN A 130 4.20 0.54 -3.45
N ALA A 131 4.37 1.81 -3.79
CA ALA A 131 3.28 2.77 -3.91
C ALA A 131 3.00 2.98 -5.39
N TYR A 132 1.75 2.87 -5.81
CA TYR A 132 1.37 2.91 -7.22
C TYR A 132 -0.01 3.54 -7.44
N ALA A 133 -0.29 3.95 -8.69
CA ALA A 133 -1.63 4.31 -9.11
C ALA A 133 -2.37 3.06 -9.63
N PHE A 134 -3.61 2.85 -9.17
CA PHE A 134 -4.45 1.75 -9.62
C PHE A 134 -5.54 2.23 -10.57
N ASP A 135 -5.69 1.56 -11.72
CA ASP A 135 -6.80 1.73 -12.65
C ASP A 135 -7.13 0.37 -13.28
N MET A 136 -8.35 -0.14 -13.14
CA MET A 136 -8.74 -1.46 -13.68
C MET A 136 -8.58 -1.59 -15.21
N THR A 137 -8.40 -0.48 -15.92
CA THR A 137 -8.25 -0.42 -17.37
C THR A 137 -6.80 -0.28 -17.84
N TYR A 138 -5.82 -0.14 -16.92
CA TYR A 138 -4.43 0.19 -17.26
C TYR A 138 -3.79 -0.76 -18.29
N SER A 139 -4.17 -2.03 -18.26
CA SER A 139 -3.62 -3.08 -19.13
C SER A 139 -4.32 -3.17 -20.49
N LYS A 140 -5.50 -2.55 -20.61
CA LYS A 140 -6.32 -2.54 -21.83
C LYS A 140 -6.10 -1.27 -22.63
N THR A 141 -5.95 -0.14 -21.95
CA THR A 141 -5.84 1.19 -22.55
C THR A 141 -4.76 2.00 -21.86
N SER A 142 -3.90 2.64 -22.66
CA SER A 142 -2.94 3.60 -22.12
C SER A 142 -3.65 4.92 -21.79
N PRO A 143 -3.42 5.50 -20.60
CA PRO A 143 -3.90 6.84 -20.27
C PRO A 143 -3.22 7.95 -21.09
N VAL A 144 -2.06 7.66 -21.69
CA VAL A 144 -1.34 8.56 -22.61
C VAL A 144 -1.71 8.23 -24.06
N PRO A 145 -2.31 9.17 -24.81
CA PRO A 145 -2.67 8.95 -26.22
C PRO A 145 -1.48 8.51 -27.07
N GLY A 146 -1.65 7.41 -27.82
CA GLY A 146 -0.61 6.87 -28.70
C GLY A 146 0.46 6.01 -28.03
N ALA A 147 0.49 5.93 -26.69
CA ALA A 147 1.40 5.03 -25.99
C ALA A 147 0.79 3.61 -25.85
N ALA A 148 1.65 2.59 -25.79
CA ALA A 148 1.21 1.21 -25.56
C ALA A 148 0.64 1.04 -24.14
N PRO A 149 -0.37 0.18 -23.92
CA PRO A 149 -0.82 -0.19 -22.58
C PRO A 149 0.33 -0.72 -21.71
N VAL A 150 0.24 -0.52 -20.41
CA VAL A 150 1.21 -1.12 -19.47
C VAL A 150 0.88 -2.60 -19.35
N PRO A 151 1.84 -3.53 -19.55
CA PRO A 151 1.60 -4.96 -19.37
C PRO A 151 0.97 -5.24 -18.01
N TYR A 152 0.10 -6.26 -17.93
CA TYR A 152 -0.45 -6.67 -16.66
C TYR A 152 0.68 -7.18 -15.77
N THR A 153 0.86 -6.54 -14.61
CA THR A 153 1.79 -6.98 -13.59
C THR A 153 1.34 -6.52 -12.20
N ILE A 154 1.78 -7.22 -11.16
CA ILE A 154 1.62 -6.76 -9.78
C ILE A 154 2.31 -5.41 -9.52
N PHE A 155 3.27 -5.02 -10.36
CA PHE A 155 3.99 -3.73 -10.31
C PHE A 155 3.47 -2.73 -11.33
N HIS A 156 2.15 -2.54 -11.41
CA HIS A 156 1.56 -1.63 -12.37
C HIS A 156 1.69 -0.17 -11.90
N MET A 157 2.09 0.71 -12.80
CA MET A 157 2.22 2.17 -12.58
C MET A 157 2.85 2.57 -11.22
N PRO A 158 4.02 2.03 -10.85
CA PRO A 158 4.68 2.36 -9.59
C PRO A 158 5.12 3.82 -9.56
N TRP A 159 4.83 4.48 -8.44
CA TRP A 159 5.36 5.78 -8.06
C TRP A 159 6.68 5.63 -7.32
N MET A 160 6.69 4.72 -6.34
CA MET A 160 7.84 4.41 -5.50
C MET A 160 7.93 2.91 -5.29
N SER A 161 9.14 2.39 -5.32
CA SER A 161 9.42 0.96 -5.22
C SER A 161 10.57 0.72 -4.25
N TYR A 162 10.40 -0.22 -3.32
CA TYR A 162 11.42 -0.61 -2.37
C TYR A 162 11.88 -2.05 -2.60
N LEU A 163 13.20 -2.25 -2.54
CA LEU A 163 13.83 -3.57 -2.50
C LEU A 163 14.67 -3.71 -1.21
N PRO A 164 14.59 -4.85 -0.50
CA PRO A 164 15.49 -5.12 0.61
C PRO A 164 16.94 -5.23 0.13
N ALA A 165 17.90 -5.05 1.03
CA ALA A 165 19.33 -4.96 0.70
C ALA A 165 19.81 -6.10 -0.21
N ALA A 166 19.42 -7.35 0.09
CA ALA A 166 19.79 -8.53 -0.68
C ALA A 166 19.28 -8.48 -2.14
N LYS A 167 18.07 -7.95 -2.38
CA LYS A 167 17.53 -7.81 -3.75
C LYS A 167 18.00 -6.52 -4.44
N ALA A 168 18.48 -5.54 -3.67
CA ALA A 168 19.07 -4.32 -4.21
C ALA A 168 20.55 -4.47 -4.58
N GLU A 169 21.22 -5.56 -4.19
CA GLU A 169 22.66 -5.74 -4.37
C GLU A 169 23.08 -5.73 -5.85
N GLY A 170 23.99 -4.82 -6.20
CA GLY A 170 24.48 -4.65 -7.58
C GLY A 170 23.49 -4.00 -8.55
N LEU A 171 22.32 -3.55 -8.09
CA LEU A 171 21.39 -2.80 -8.93
C LEU A 171 21.97 -1.42 -9.26
N VAL A 172 22.18 -1.17 -10.55
CA VAL A 172 22.46 0.17 -11.08
C VAL A 172 21.14 0.79 -11.48
N VAL A 173 20.70 1.83 -10.76
CA VAL A 173 19.43 2.50 -11.04
C VAL A 173 19.60 3.42 -12.26
N PRO A 174 18.84 3.20 -13.35
CA PRO A 174 18.96 4.02 -14.54
C PRO A 174 18.33 5.41 -14.32
N PRO A 175 18.92 6.49 -14.86
CA PRO A 175 18.22 7.76 -14.99
C PRO A 175 16.91 7.60 -15.79
N PRO A 176 15.85 8.36 -15.48
CA PRO A 176 15.79 9.46 -14.51
C PRO A 176 15.29 9.03 -13.12
N ILE A 177 15.35 7.74 -12.78
CA ILE A 177 14.86 7.25 -11.48
C ILE A 177 15.79 7.75 -10.37
N THR A 178 15.19 8.35 -9.34
CA THR A 178 15.92 8.73 -8.13
C THR A 178 15.96 7.55 -7.18
N ALA A 179 17.09 7.34 -6.51
CA ALA A 179 17.26 6.23 -5.56
C ALA A 179 17.87 6.69 -4.25
N GLU A 180 17.37 6.14 -3.15
CA GLU A 180 17.76 6.46 -1.79
C GLU A 180 18.02 5.16 -1.02
N LYS A 181 19.07 5.15 -0.19
CA LYS A 181 19.30 4.04 0.75
C LYS A 181 18.45 4.22 2.00
N THR A 182 17.78 3.16 2.41
CA THR A 182 17.00 3.11 3.64
C THR A 182 17.87 2.69 4.83
N PRO A 183 17.45 2.96 6.09
CA PRO A 183 18.25 2.64 7.27
C PRO A 183 18.60 1.15 7.45
N ASP A 184 17.79 0.25 6.88
CA ASP A 184 18.01 -1.19 6.84
C ASP A 184 18.91 -1.65 5.68
N GLY A 185 19.49 -0.71 4.92
CA GLY A 185 20.35 -0.98 3.77
C GLY A 185 19.62 -1.29 2.46
N GLY A 186 18.28 -1.33 2.49
CA GLY A 186 17.44 -1.43 1.30
C GLY A 186 17.55 -0.22 0.37
N LEU A 187 16.81 -0.28 -0.74
CA LEU A 187 16.82 0.73 -1.78
C LEU A 187 15.40 1.17 -2.09
N LEU A 188 15.11 2.45 -1.83
CA LEU A 188 13.88 3.11 -2.27
C LEU A 188 14.15 3.79 -3.61
N MET A 189 13.36 3.47 -4.62
CA MET A 189 13.42 4.04 -5.96
C MET A 189 12.16 4.86 -6.21
N ILE A 190 12.31 6.04 -6.84
CA ILE A 190 11.29 7.07 -6.95
C ILE A 190 11.19 7.52 -8.40
N ALA A 191 10.00 7.40 -8.99
CA ALA A 191 9.73 7.87 -10.35
C ALA A 191 9.69 9.42 -10.41
N THR A 192 9.05 10.05 -9.43
CA THR A 192 8.92 11.50 -9.33
C THR A 192 8.59 11.91 -7.89
N THR A 193 8.99 13.11 -7.48
CA THR A 193 8.57 13.72 -6.21
C THR A 193 7.27 14.51 -6.35
N ASP A 194 6.83 14.77 -7.58
CA ASP A 194 5.51 15.29 -7.86
C ASP A 194 4.46 14.20 -7.62
N ARG A 195 3.19 14.60 -7.45
CA ARG A 195 2.09 13.63 -7.42
C ARG A 195 2.10 12.82 -8.72
N LEU A 196 2.10 11.48 -8.60
CA LEU A 196 2.03 10.61 -9.77
C LEU A 196 0.79 10.95 -10.60
N ASP A 197 1.02 11.15 -11.89
CA ASP A 197 -0.01 11.49 -12.88
C ASP A 197 0.15 10.50 -14.04
N PRO A 198 -0.71 9.47 -14.12
CA PRO A 198 -0.64 8.48 -15.18
C PRO A 198 -0.84 9.05 -16.59
N THR A 199 -1.43 10.25 -16.72
CA THR A 199 -1.64 10.93 -18.01
C THR A 199 -0.42 11.71 -18.47
N ASN A 200 0.56 11.91 -17.59
CA ASN A 200 1.83 12.53 -17.94
C ASN A 200 2.79 11.48 -18.55
N PRO A 201 3.27 11.67 -19.80
CA PRO A 201 4.14 10.69 -20.47
C PRO A 201 5.45 10.43 -19.72
N ASP A 202 6.04 11.44 -19.08
CA ASP A 202 7.27 11.28 -18.33
C ASP A 202 7.05 10.44 -17.06
N HIS A 203 5.92 10.64 -16.38
CA HIS A 203 5.54 9.84 -15.22
C HIS A 203 5.30 8.38 -15.61
N LEU A 204 4.56 8.17 -16.71
CA LEU A 204 4.27 6.83 -17.22
C LEU A 204 5.55 6.08 -17.60
N GLU A 205 6.49 6.74 -18.29
CA GLU A 205 7.74 6.10 -18.70
C GLU A 205 8.61 5.71 -17.49
N ARG A 206 8.73 6.59 -16.51
CA ARG A 206 9.45 6.28 -15.26
C ARG A 206 8.80 5.16 -14.47
N ALA A 207 7.47 5.12 -14.43
CA ALA A 207 6.73 4.02 -13.82
C ALA A 207 6.98 2.68 -14.55
N ARG A 208 7.09 2.67 -15.88
CA ARG A 208 7.49 1.47 -16.64
C ARG A 208 8.90 1.01 -16.32
N VAL A 209 9.84 1.94 -16.19
CA VAL A 209 11.22 1.63 -15.79
C VAL A 209 11.26 0.99 -14.42
N LEU A 210 10.55 1.56 -13.43
CA LEU A 210 10.42 0.96 -12.10
C LEU A 210 9.76 -0.41 -12.15
N SER A 211 8.67 -0.56 -12.89
CA SER A 211 7.94 -1.82 -13.03
C SER A 211 8.86 -2.94 -13.53
N ARG A 212 9.63 -2.68 -14.60
CA ARG A 212 10.62 -3.62 -15.13
C ARG A 212 11.70 -3.97 -14.11
N ILE A 213 12.25 -2.98 -13.41
CA ILE A 213 13.24 -3.24 -12.34
C ILE A 213 12.63 -4.16 -11.27
N MET A 214 11.37 -3.93 -10.88
CA MET A 214 10.73 -4.77 -9.88
C MET A 214 10.54 -6.21 -10.38
N VAL A 215 10.02 -6.40 -11.59
CA VAL A 215 9.90 -7.73 -12.22
C VAL A 215 11.26 -8.45 -12.25
N ASP A 216 12.31 -7.79 -12.74
CA ASP A 216 13.64 -8.38 -12.88
C ASP A 216 14.25 -8.78 -11.53
N ARG A 217 13.91 -8.07 -10.44
CA ARG A 217 14.53 -8.26 -9.11
C ARG A 217 13.71 -9.13 -8.17
N THR A 218 12.41 -9.27 -8.40
CA THR A 218 11.54 -10.15 -7.60
C THR A 218 11.17 -11.44 -8.32
N GLY A 219 11.28 -11.49 -9.65
CA GLY A 219 10.81 -12.62 -10.46
C GLY A 219 9.28 -12.77 -10.45
N LEU A 220 8.56 -11.68 -10.19
CA LEU A 220 7.09 -11.67 -10.14
C LEU A 220 6.57 -10.91 -11.35
N GLU A 221 5.65 -11.53 -12.09
CA GLU A 221 4.93 -10.91 -13.20
C GLU A 221 3.51 -10.55 -12.75
#